data_AF-A0A545TND2-F1
#
_entry.id   AF-A0A545TND2-F1
#
_cell.length_a   1.000
_cell.length_b   1.000
_cell.length_c   1.000
_cell.angle_alpha   90.00
_cell.angle_beta   90.00
_cell.angle_gamma   90.00
#
_symmetry.space_group_name_H-M   'P 1'
#
loop_
_entity.id
_entity.type
_entity.pdbx_description
1 polymer ?
#
loop_
_entity_poly.entity_id
_entity_poly.type
_entity_poly.pdbx_seq_one_letter_code
_entity_poly.pdbx_strand_id
1 'polypeptide(L)'
;MRVLIGNTLAYAVDRFCPTARDGKRVLKENDVYTLYIDHRLVGRETGTDALRWSLEHDLTPQHVVLVTTNRNQRVAMGYLLEASGYRSADGINYRRWQGR
;
A
#
# COMPACT_ATOMS: atom_id res chain seq x y z
N MET A 1 3.07 -3.13 12.80
CA MET A 1 1.62 -2.81 12.83
C MET A 1 0.97 -2.97 11.46
N ARG A 2 -0.37 -3.07 11.42
CA ARG A 2 -1.23 -3.01 10.24
C ARG A 2 -1.68 -1.57 10.00
N VAL A 3 -1.46 -1.06 8.80
CA VAL A 3 -1.82 0.30 8.42
C VAL A 3 -2.74 0.26 7.21
N LEU A 4 -3.83 1.03 7.26
CA LEU A 4 -4.66 1.33 6.09
C LEU A 4 -4.40 2.76 5.63
N ILE A 5 -3.91 2.90 4.40
CA ILE A 5 -3.92 4.17 3.67
C ILE A 5 -5.12 4.13 2.71
N GLY A 6 -6.22 4.80 3.08
CA GLY A 6 -7.48 4.68 2.35
C GLY A 6 -8.50 5.73 2.76
N ASN A 7 -9.54 5.95 1.96
CA ASN A 7 -10.58 6.95 2.28
C ASN A 7 -11.69 6.44 3.21
N THR A 8 -11.77 5.13 3.44
CA THR A 8 -12.83 4.48 4.24
C THR A 8 -12.21 3.43 5.13
N LEU A 9 -12.59 3.41 6.41
CA LEU A 9 -12.16 2.37 7.35
C LEU A 9 -12.97 1.09 7.10
N ALA A 10 -12.40 0.16 6.33
CA ALA A 10 -13.04 -1.11 5.97
C ALA A 10 -12.33 -2.36 6.56
N TYR A 11 -11.26 -2.17 7.34
CA TYR A 11 -10.42 -3.25 7.85
C TYR A 11 -10.06 -3.05 9.32
N ALA A 12 -9.89 -4.15 10.06
CA ALA A 12 -9.33 -4.14 11.41
C ALA A 12 -7.82 -3.87 11.33
N VAL A 13 -7.46 -2.58 11.33
CA VAL A 13 -6.08 -2.08 11.29
C VAL A 13 -5.74 -1.33 12.57
N ASP A 14 -4.46 -1.27 12.88
CA ASP A 14 -3.98 -0.57 14.07
C ASP A 14 -3.91 0.96 13.80
N ARG A 15 -3.77 1.36 12.53
CA ARG A 15 -3.75 2.76 12.11
C ARG A 15 -4.49 2.98 10.79
N PHE A 16 -5.33 4.01 10.77
CA PHE A 16 -6.00 4.52 9.58
C PHE A 16 -5.43 5.87 9.14
N CYS A 17 -5.09 5.99 7.86
CA CYS A 17 -4.47 7.16 7.25
C CYS A 17 -5.31 7.60 6.03
N PRO A 18 -6.14 8.66 6.16
CA PRO A 18 -7.01 9.11 5.07
C PRO A 18 -6.26 9.81 3.93
N THR A 19 -5.04 10.29 4.18
CA THR A 19 -4.22 11.03 3.22
C THR A 19 -2.91 10.29 2.93
N ALA A 20 -2.34 10.52 1.75
CA ALA A 20 -1.01 10.02 1.42
C ALA A 20 0.04 10.54 2.42
N ARG A 21 -0.04 11.81 2.82
CA ARG A 21 0.88 12.43 3.78
C ARG A 21 0.92 11.69 5.11
N ASP A 22 -0.24 11.34 5.67
CA ASP A 22 -0.31 10.58 6.92
C ASP A 22 0.24 9.17 6.76
N GLY A 23 -0.09 8.51 5.65
CA GLY A 23 0.43 7.19 5.32
C GLY A 23 1.95 7.17 5.23
N LYS A 24 2.54 8.10 4.47
CA LYS A 24 3.99 8.27 4.31
C LYS A 24 4.70 8.52 5.64
N ARG A 25 4.10 9.36 6.50
CA ARG A 25 4.63 9.63 7.84
C ARG A 25 4.63 8.37 8.71
N VAL A 26 3.50 7.63 8.74
CA VAL A 26 3.40 6.39 9.53
C VAL A 26 4.40 5.34 9.05
N LEU A 27 4.57 5.17 7.73
CA LEU A 27 5.56 4.24 7.16
C LEU A 27 7.01 4.60 7.52
N LYS A 28 7.32 5.88 7.72
CA LYS A 28 8.65 6.34 8.17
C LYS A 28 8.89 6.10 9.66
N GLU A 29 7.87 6.36 10.47
CA GLU A 29 8.01 6.45 11.92
C GLU A 29 7.77 5.10 12.62
N ASN A 30 7.22 4.10 11.93
CA ASN A 30 6.74 2.88 12.54
C ASN A 30 7.15 1.64 11.74
N ASP A 31 7.37 0.53 12.45
CA ASP A 31 7.53 -0.77 11.84
C ASP A 31 6.17 -1.32 11.38
N VAL A 32 5.91 -1.22 10.08
CA VAL A 32 4.68 -1.71 9.44
C VAL A 32 4.95 -3.10 8.88
N TYR A 33 4.13 -4.09 9.23
CA TYR A 33 4.25 -5.45 8.68
C TYR A 33 3.17 -5.78 7.65
N THR A 34 2.09 -4.99 7.57
CA THR A 34 1.08 -5.09 6.52
C THR A 34 0.53 -3.72 6.17
N LEU A 35 0.59 -3.38 4.88
CA LEU A 35 0.02 -2.16 4.33
C LEU A 35 -1.23 -2.51 3.51
N TYR A 36 -2.38 -2.05 3.96
CA TYR A 36 -3.60 -1.98 3.15
C TYR A 36 -3.61 -0.62 2.45
N ILE A 37 -3.79 -0.61 1.12
CA ILE A 37 -3.74 0.63 0.37
C ILE A 37 -4.86 0.73 -0.68
N ASP A 38 -5.65 1.78 -0.60
CA ASP A 38 -6.61 2.20 -1.62
C ASP A 38 -5.95 3.23 -2.53
N HIS A 39 -6.26 3.19 -3.81
CA HIS A 39 -5.92 4.24 -4.75
C HIS A 39 -6.57 5.58 -4.38
N ARG A 40 -7.84 5.57 -3.96
CA ARG A 40 -8.57 6.81 -3.68
C ARG A 40 -8.35 7.26 -2.24
N LEU A 41 -7.70 8.40 -2.09
CA LEU A 41 -7.42 9.04 -0.80
C LEU A 41 -8.08 10.41 -0.69
N VAL A 42 -8.06 10.99 0.50
CA VAL A 42 -8.41 12.39 0.72
C VAL A 42 -7.21 13.26 0.31
N GLY A 43 -7.48 14.30 -0.49
CA GLY A 43 -6.48 15.27 -0.93
C GLY A 43 -6.03 15.09 -2.37
N ARG A 44 -4.87 15.67 -2.70
CA ARG A 44 -4.34 15.72 -4.08
C ARG A 44 -3.60 14.45 -4.50
N GLU A 45 -2.92 13.80 -3.57
CA GLU A 45 -2.14 12.59 -3.83
C GLU A 45 -3.02 11.33 -3.73
N THR A 46 -2.74 10.36 -4.59
CA THR A 46 -3.42 9.07 -4.61
C THR A 46 -2.65 8.02 -3.80
N GLY A 47 -3.28 6.87 -3.55
CA GLY A 47 -2.58 5.71 -2.99
C GLY A 47 -1.51 5.16 -3.91
N THR A 48 -1.66 5.32 -5.23
CA THR A 48 -0.59 4.98 -6.19
C THR A 48 0.65 5.85 -5.95
N ASP A 49 0.47 7.14 -5.64
CA ASP A 49 1.57 8.05 -5.34
C ASP A 49 2.23 7.72 -3.98
N ALA A 50 1.42 7.39 -2.97
CA ALA A 50 1.93 6.92 -1.68
C ALA A 50 2.72 5.61 -1.80
N LEU A 51 2.20 4.65 -2.59
CA LEU A 51 2.84 3.37 -2.86
C LEU A 51 4.16 3.52 -3.62
N ARG A 52 4.17 4.32 -4.70
CA ARG A 52 5.39 4.61 -5.47
C ARG A 52 6.45 5.21 -4.55
N TRP A 53 6.08 6.22 -3.77
CA TRP A 53 6.98 6.87 -2.84
C TRP A 53 7.55 5.89 -1.80
N SER A 54 6.73 4.99 -1.23
CA SER A 54 7.22 4.03 -0.24
C SER A 54 8.13 2.98 -0.84
N LEU A 55 7.97 2.63 -2.12
CA LEU A 55 8.86 1.74 -2.85
C LEU A 55 10.21 2.42 -3.11
N GLU A 56 10.20 3.68 -3.56
CA GLU A 56 11.41 4.48 -3.81
C GLU A 56 12.27 4.73 -2.57
N HIS A 57 11.68 4.68 -1.38
CA HIS A 57 12.36 4.91 -0.10
C HIS A 57 12.60 3.61 0.71
N ASP A 58 12.35 2.43 0.12
CA ASP A 58 12.44 1.14 0.81
C ASP A 58 11.60 1.04 2.11
N LEU A 59 10.49 1.76 2.17
CA LEU A 59 9.55 1.78 3.31
C LEU A 59 8.32 0.89 3.10
N THR A 60 8.22 0.20 1.97
CA THR A 60 7.07 -0.68 1.70
C THR A 60 7.26 -2.00 2.46
N PRO A 61 6.26 -2.42 3.26
CA PRO A 61 6.38 -3.61 4.09
C PRO A 61 6.30 -4.90 3.26
N GLN A 62 6.73 -6.01 3.86
CA GLN A 62 6.74 -7.34 3.22
C GLN A 62 5.39 -7.78 2.66
N HIS A 63 4.28 -7.31 3.26
CA HIS A 63 2.93 -7.66 2.85
C HIS A 63 2.13 -6.40 2.50
N VAL A 64 1.59 -6.37 1.27
CA VAL A 64 0.76 -5.27 0.77
C VAL A 64 -0.58 -5.83 0.27
N VAL A 65 -1.68 -5.19 0.65
CA VAL A 65 -3.04 -5.56 0.25
C VAL A 65 -3.66 -4.39 -0.51
N LEU A 66 -3.99 -4.59 -1.78
CA LEU A 66 -4.65 -3.60 -2.61
C LEU A 66 -6.15 -3.62 -2.35
N VAL A 67 -6.66 -2.62 -1.60
CA VAL A 67 -8.07 -2.57 -1.19
C VAL A 67 -8.93 -1.65 -2.07
N THR A 68 -8.35 -1.14 -3.17
CA THR A 68 -9.07 -0.31 -4.13
C THR A 68 -10.18 -1.07 -4.86
N THR A 69 -11.35 -0.45 -4.93
CA THR A 69 -12.50 -0.93 -5.70
C THR A 69 -12.35 -0.66 -7.21
N ASN A 70 -11.46 0.26 -7.60
CA ASN A 70 -11.19 0.56 -9.00
C ASN A 70 -10.23 -0.49 -9.60
N ARG A 71 -10.77 -1.36 -10.45
CA ARG A 71 -10.01 -2.46 -11.09
C ARG A 71 -8.80 -1.97 -11.90
N ASN A 72 -8.95 -0.89 -12.66
CA ASN A 72 -7.86 -0.38 -13.51
C ASN A 72 -6.70 0.13 -12.65
N GLN A 73 -7.03 0.82 -11.56
CA GLN A 73 -6.03 1.31 -10.61
C GLN A 73 -5.40 0.16 -9.82
N ARG A 74 -6.17 -0.87 -9.47
CA ARG A 74 -5.61 -2.09 -8.86
C ARG A 74 -4.55 -2.73 -9.73
N VAL A 75 -4.84 -2.91 -11.02
CA VAL A 75 -3.89 -3.47 -11.99
C VAL A 75 -2.64 -2.60 -12.09
N ALA A 76 -2.79 -1.28 -12.20
CA ALA A 76 -1.65 -0.36 -12.27
C ALA A 76 -0.77 -0.39 -11.01
N MET A 77 -1.38 -0.44 -9.82
CA MET A 77 -0.66 -0.58 -8.54
C MET A 77 0.00 -1.96 -8.43
N GLY A 78 -0.63 -3.01 -8.93
CA GLY A 78 -0.06 -4.36 -9.03
C GLY A 78 1.22 -4.38 -9.85
N TYR A 79 1.23 -3.74 -11.02
CA TYR A 79 2.44 -3.63 -11.84
C TYR A 79 3.59 -2.89 -11.15
N LEU A 80 3.29 -1.84 -10.36
CA LEU A 80 4.31 -1.16 -9.54
C LEU A 80 4.93 -2.11 -8.52
N LEU A 81 4.10 -2.90 -7.82
CA LEU A 81 4.56 -3.89 -6.84
C LEU A 81 5.41 -4.98 -7.50
N GLU A 82 4.96 -5.53 -8.64
CA GLU A 82 5.66 -6.59 -9.37
C GLU A 82 7.03 -6.13 -9.89
N ALA A 83 7.11 -4.90 -10.40
CA ALA A 83 8.35 -4.27 -10.82
C ALA A 83 9.35 -4.09 -9.64
N SER A 84 8.85 -3.98 -8.42
CA SER A 84 9.65 -3.87 -7.19
C SER A 84 9.88 -5.21 -6.47
N GLY A 85 9.64 -6.34 -7.14
CA GLY A 85 9.94 -7.67 -6.61
C GLY A 85 8.86 -8.29 -5.72
N TYR A 86 7.64 -7.75 -5.74
CA TYR A 86 6.49 -8.40 -5.13
C TYR A 86 5.85 -9.41 -6.08
N ARG A 87 5.13 -10.36 -5.49
CA ARG A 87 4.36 -11.38 -6.21
C ARG A 87 2.97 -11.51 -5.57
N SER A 88 1.98 -11.82 -6.41
CA SER A 88 0.61 -12.08 -5.99
C SER A 88 0.02 -13.23 -6.81
N ALA A 89 -0.87 -14.01 -6.20
CA ALA A 89 -1.65 -15.05 -6.88
C ALA A 89 -3.06 -14.55 -7.29
N ASP A 90 -3.55 -13.49 -6.67
CA ASP A 90 -4.93 -12.99 -6.80
C ASP A 90 -5.02 -11.53 -7.29
N GLY A 91 -3.88 -10.85 -7.47
CA GLY A 91 -3.81 -9.45 -7.84
C GLY A 91 -4.30 -8.49 -6.74
N ILE A 92 -4.41 -8.97 -5.50
CA ILE A 92 -4.87 -8.21 -4.33
C ILE A 92 -3.84 -8.28 -3.21
N ASN A 93 -3.40 -9.49 -2.87
CA ASN A 93 -2.46 -9.78 -1.79
C ASN A 93 -1.07 -9.97 -2.39
N TYR A 94 -0.15 -9.06 -2.07
CA TYR A 94 1.22 -9.05 -2.57
C TYR A 94 2.21 -9.32 -1.43
N ARG A 95 3.18 -10.19 -1.70
CA ARG A 95 4.32 -10.43 -0.80
C ARG A 95 5.63 -10.18 -1.51
N ARG A 96 6.60 -9.55 -0.84
CA ARG A 96 7.95 -9.38 -1.39
C ARG A 96 8.61 -10.76 -1.44
N TRP A 97 9.09 -11.15 -2.61
CA TRP A 97 9.80 -12.41 -2.76
C TRP A 97 11.23 -12.24 -2.23
N GLN A 98 11.54 -12.85 -1.09
CA GLN A 98 12.92 -13.05 -0.66
C GLN A 98 13.36 -14.42 -1.16
N GLY A 99 13.99 -14.44 -2.34
CA GLY A 99 14.65 -15.66 -2.82
C GLY A 99 15.75 -16.05 -1.84
N ARG A 100 15.78 -17.33 -1.47
CA ARG A 100 16.96 -17.97 -0.89
C ARG A 100 18.03 -18.16 -1.95
#